data_AF-A0A3G4W4K3-F1
#
_entry.id   AF-A0A3G4W4K3-F1
#
_cell.length_a   1.000
_cell.length_b   1.000
_cell.length_c   1.000
_cell.angle_alpha   90.00
_cell.angle_beta   90.00
_cell.angle_gamma   90.00
#
_symmetry.space_group_name_H-M   'P 1'
#
loop_
_entity.id
_entity.type
_entity.pdbx_description
1 polymer ?
#
loop_
_entity_poly.entity_id
_entity_poly.type
_entity_poly.pdbx_seq_one_letter_code
_entity_poly.pdbx_strand_id
1 'polypeptide(L)' 'MEAETRSHDTRAAITAPHIRLQVLVPELAGPARQAADATYALRRATDRTELDARRHTAKEASFAFVAAAATLLSPGNR' A
#
# COMPACT_ATOMS: atom_id res chain seq x y z
N MET A 1 8.18 17.38 18.52
CA MET A 1 9.14 16.27 18.74
C MET A 1 8.48 14.90 18.82
N GLU A 2 7.93 14.42 19.94
CA GLU A 2 7.41 13.02 20.01
C GLU A 2 6.27 12.69 19.02
N ALA A 3 5.37 13.65 18.75
CA ALA A 3 4.29 13.46 17.78
C ALA A 3 4.80 13.35 16.33
N GLU A 4 5.86 14.08 15.99
CA GLU A 4 6.50 14.03 14.67
C GLU A 4 7.28 12.73 14.51
N THR A 5 8.05 12.33 15.53
CA THR A 5 8.78 11.05 15.54
C THR A 5 7.83 9.87 15.35
N ARG A 6 6.72 9.80 16.10
CA ARG A 6 5.71 8.74 15.92
C ARG A 6 5.07 8.75 14.52
N SER A 7 4.84 9.93 13.96
CA SER A 7 4.35 10.04 12.58
C SER A 7 5.40 9.54 11.57
N HIS A 8 6.68 9.82 11.80
CA HIS A 8 7.77 9.35 10.95
C HIS A 8 7.96 7.84 11.03
N ASP A 9 7.91 7.26 12.23
CA ASP A 9 8.03 5.81 12.45
C ASP A 9 6.88 5.06 11.78
N THR A 10 5.65 5.56 11.94
CA THR A 10 4.47 4.98 11.28
C THR A 10 4.60 5.06 9.76
N ARG A 11 5.11 6.18 9.23
CA ARG A 11 5.35 6.34 7.79
C ARG A 11 6.44 5.38 7.30
N ALA A 12 7.55 5.28 8.02
CA ALA A 12 8.68 4.43 7.69
C ALA A 12 8.32 2.94 7.71
N ALA A 13 7.47 2.50 8.65
CA ALA A 13 6.96 1.13 8.71
C ALA A 13 6.20 0.71 7.43
N ILE A 14 5.64 1.67 6.68
CA ILE A 14 4.96 1.42 5.41
C ILE A 14 5.93 1.65 4.23
N THR A 15 6.68 2.76 4.23
CA THR A 15 7.51 3.16 3.10
C THR A 15 8.74 2.28 2.92
N ALA A 16 9.37 1.80 4.00
CA ALA A 16 10.58 0.97 3.87
C ALA A 16 10.30 -0.40 3.22
N PRO A 17 9.26 -1.17 3.62
CA PRO A 17 8.87 -2.38 2.89
C PRO A 17 8.48 -2.11 1.44
N HIS A 18 7.79 -0.99 1.18
CA HIS A 18 7.39 -0.61 -0.17
C HIS A 18 8.58 -0.38 -1.11
N ILE A 19 9.59 0.38 -0.66
CA ILE A 19 10.82 0.61 -1.43
C ILE A 19 11.56 -0.71 -1.65
N ARG A 20 11.68 -1.54 -0.60
CA ARG A 20 12.36 -2.85 -0.71
C ARG A 20 11.68 -3.75 -1.74
N LEU A 21 10.35 -3.78 -1.75
CA LEU A 21 9.58 -4.53 -2.75
C LEU A 21 9.86 -4.00 -4.16
N GLN A 22 9.84 -2.68 -4.37
CA GLN A 22 10.11 -2.09 -5.70
C GLN A 22 11.51 -2.44 -6.25
N VAL A 23 12.50 -2.57 -5.37
CA VAL A 23 13.86 -2.97 -5.77
C VAL A 23 13.95 -4.46 -6.08
N LEU A 24 13.31 -5.31 -5.27
CA LEU A 24 13.41 -6.77 -5.40
C LEU A 24 12.50 -7.35 -6.48
N VAL A 25 11.35 -6.73 -6.74
CA VAL A 25 10.30 -7.22 -7.63
C VAL A 25 9.66 -6.04 -8.38
N PRO A 26 10.39 -5.41 -9.33
CA PRO A 26 9.94 -4.19 -10.01
C PRO A 26 8.61 -4.36 -10.78
N GLU A 27 8.28 -5.57 -11.20
CA GLU A 27 7.02 -5.94 -11.85
C GLU A 27 5.79 -5.65 -10.97
N LEU A 28 5.98 -5.63 -9.65
CA LEU A 28 4.93 -5.31 -8.68
C LEU A 28 4.89 -3.84 -8.27
N ALA A 29 5.77 -2.98 -8.80
CA ALA A 29 5.87 -1.58 -8.37
C ALA A 29 4.56 -0.80 -8.57
N GLY A 30 3.86 -1.01 -9.68
CA GLY A 30 2.58 -0.38 -9.98
C GLY A 30 1.49 -0.76 -8.97
N PRO A 31 1.10 -2.05 -8.86
CA PRO A 31 0.12 -2.51 -7.89
C PRO A 31 0.47 -2.16 -6.44
N ALA A 32 1.75 -2.28 -6.06
CA ALA A 32 2.20 -1.92 -4.72
C ALA A 32 2.04 -0.42 -4.44
N ARG A 33 2.31 0.44 -5.43
CA ARG A 33 2.15 1.90 -5.30
C ARG A 33 0.67 2.26 -5.15
N GLN A 34 -0.19 1.66 -5.96
CA GLN A 34 -1.64 1.87 -5.87
C GLN A 34 -2.19 1.49 -4.49
N ALA A 35 -1.76 0.35 -3.94
CA ALA A 35 -2.16 -0.08 -2.59
C ALA A 35 -1.68 0.90 -1.49
N ALA A 36 -0.44 1.40 -1.60
CA ALA A 36 0.10 2.38 -0.67
C ALA A 36 -0.63 3.74 -0.77
N ASP A 37 -0.81 4.25 -1.99
CA ASP A 37 -1.48 5.53 -2.25
C ASP A 37 -2.94 5.51 -1.77
N ALA A 38 -3.69 4.43 -2.03
CA ALA A 38 -5.05 4.25 -1.55
C ALA A 38 -5.13 4.22 -0.01
N THR A 39 -4.15 3.60 0.65
CA THR A 39 -4.04 3.59 2.12
C THR A 39 -3.76 4.99 2.66
N TYR A 40 -2.86 5.75 2.04
CA TYR A 40 -2.58 7.14 2.45
C TYR A 40 -3.75 8.09 2.20
N ALA A 41 -4.59 7.82 1.19
CA ALA A 41 -5.78 8.61 0.91
C ALA A 41 -6.79 8.62 2.07
N LEU A 42 -6.79 7.59 2.94
CA LEU A 42 -7.61 7.56 4.16
C LEU A 42 -7.40 8.79 5.04
N ARG A 43 -6.17 9.31 5.12
CA ARG A 43 -5.83 10.48 5.93
C ARG A 43 -6.48 11.77 5.45
N ARG A 44 -6.87 11.84 4.18
CA ARG A 44 -7.47 13.03 3.58
C ARG A 44 -8.99 13.06 3.74
N ALA A 45 -9.61 12.09 4.43
CA ALA A 45 -11.07 11.96 4.42
C ALA A 45 -11.69 13.06 5.28
N THR A 46 -12.68 13.76 4.75
CA THR A 46 -13.32 14.90 5.43
C THR A 46 -14.54 14.47 6.25
N ASP A 47 -15.15 13.34 5.91
CA ASP A 47 -16.29 12.78 6.62
C ASP A 47 -16.27 11.24 6.67
N ARG A 48 -17.26 10.68 7.37
CA ARG A 48 -17.33 9.24 7.60
C ARG A 48 -17.64 8.45 6.34
N THR A 49 -18.52 8.97 5.48
CA THR A 49 -18.91 8.33 4.23
C THR A 49 -17.71 8.24 3.28
N GLU A 50 -16.96 9.33 3.15
CA GLU A 50 -15.73 9.37 2.37
C GLU A 50 -14.67 8.44 2.95
N LEU A 51 -14.51 8.40 4.28
CA LEU A 51 -13.58 7.49 4.92
C LEU A 51 -13.93 6.03 4.63
N ASP A 52 -15.20 5.65 4.68
CA ASP A 52 -15.65 4.28 4.42
C ASP A 52 -15.51 3.91 2.93
N ALA A 53 -15.77 4.83 2.01
CA ALA A 53 -15.50 4.66 0.58
C ALA A 53 -14.00 4.43 0.32
N ARG A 54 -13.13 5.26 0.91
CA ARG A 54 -11.68 5.13 0.74
C ARG A 54 -11.12 3.87 1.41
N ARG A 55 -11.71 3.42 2.53
CA ARG A 55 -11.40 2.10 3.13
C ARG A 55 -11.70 0.97 2.18
N HIS A 56 -12.82 1.03 1.47
CA HIS A 56 -13.16 0.04 0.46
C HIS A 56 -12.12 0.06 -0.68
N THR A 57 -11.82 1.23 -1.24
CA THR A 57 -10.79 1.38 -2.29
C THR A 57 -9.41 0.85 -1.84
N ALA A 58 -8.98 1.15 -0.61
CA ALA A 58 -7.70 0.67 -0.08
C ALA A 58 -7.67 -0.87 0.05
N LYS A 59 -8.78 -1.49 0.45
CA LYS A 59 -8.90 -2.96 0.49
C LYS A 59 -8.81 -3.57 -0.90
N GLU A 60 -9.55 -3.03 -1.87
CA GLU A 60 -9.52 -3.52 -3.25
C GLU A 60 -8.12 -3.40 -3.87
N ALA A 61 -7.44 -2.27 -3.67
CA ALA A 61 -6.07 -2.09 -4.15
C ALA A 61 -5.09 -3.07 -3.49
N SER A 62 -5.27 -3.35 -2.20
CA SER A 62 -4.48 -4.38 -1.50
C SER A 62 -4.73 -5.77 -2.05
N PHE A 63 -5.99 -6.14 -2.35
CA PHE A 63 -6.30 -7.43 -2.97
C PHE A 63 -5.73 -7.54 -4.37
N ALA A 64 -5.82 -6.49 -5.18
CA ALA A 64 -5.22 -6.45 -6.51
C ALA A 64 -3.70 -6.63 -6.46
N PHE A 65 -3.02 -5.98 -5.49
CA PHE A 65 -1.59 -6.18 -5.27
C PHE A 65 -1.25 -7.64 -4.90
N VAL A 66 -1.98 -8.24 -3.96
CA VAL A 66 -1.77 -9.63 -3.56
C VAL A 66 -2.04 -10.59 -4.72
N ALA A 67 -3.08 -10.35 -5.51
CA ALA A 67 -3.38 -11.16 -6.70
C ALA A 67 -2.26 -11.07 -7.74
N ALA A 68 -1.76 -9.87 -8.03
CA ALA A 68 -0.62 -9.69 -8.93
C ALA A 68 0.64 -10.41 -8.42
N ALA A 69 0.91 -10.31 -7.12
CA ALA A 69 2.03 -11.02 -6.48
C ALA A 69 1.85 -12.54 -6.56
N ALA A 70 0.65 -13.06 -6.34
CA ALA A 70 0.35 -14.48 -6.45
C ALA A 70 0.58 -14.99 -7.88
N THR A 71 0.10 -14.25 -8.89
CA THR A 71 0.33 -14.59 -10.30
C THR A 71 1.82 -14.58 -10.65
N LEU A 72 2.56 -13.56 -10.22
CA LEU A 72 3.99 -13.45 -10.53
C LEU A 72 4.83 -14.52 -9.83
N LEU A 73 4.53 -14.82 -8.57
CA LEU A 73 5.30 -15.76 -7.75
C LEU A 73 4.82 -17.21 -7.88
N SER A 74 3.80 -17.46 -8.69
CA SER A 74 3.30 -18.81 -8.95
C SER A 74 4.42 -19.69 -9.54
N PRO A 75 4.53 -20.96 -9.13
CA PRO A 75 5.65 -21.84 -9.52
C PRO A 75 5.84 -22.01 -11.03
N GLY A 76 4.81 -21.77 -11.85
CA GLY A 76 4.88 -21.84 -13.32
C GLY A 76 5.34 -20.56 -14.02
N ASN A 77 5.57 -19.46 -13.28
CA ASN A 77 6.05 -18.17 -13.79
C ASN A 77 7.51 -17.87 -13.38
N ARG A 78 8.22 -18.83 -12.76
CA ARG A 78 9.63 -18.72 -12.39
C ARG A 78 10.53 -19.52 -13.32
#